data_AF-A0A1H3SB13-F1
#
_entry.id   AF-A0A1H3SB13-F1
#
_cell.length_a   1.000
_cell.length_b   1.000
_cell.length_c   1.000
_cell.angle_alpha   90.00
_cell.angle_beta   90.00
_cell.angle_gamma   90.00
#
_symmetry.space_group_name_H-M   'P 1'
#
loop_
_entity.id
_entity.type
_entity.pdbx_description
1 polymer ?
#
loop_
_entity_poly.entity_id
_entity_poly.type
_entity_poly.pdbx_seq_one_letter_code
_entity_poly.pdbx_strand_id
1 'polypeptide(L)'
;MDKKNIQYLLLSSLTSSIIAFIFPFLFITAVIGSYYVAYCLGMNMGYNHQGEEYTMLAVFLPATIILLAIVCFLVYINKRIYGKARLSLTSFIFVQLVVFLGILVLVAYTLYDPFHIMDLLNAQM
;
A
#
# COMPACT_ATOMS: atom_id res chain seq x y z
N MET A 1 -28.69 6.38 -6.08
CA MET A 1 -27.65 5.35 -5.94
C MET A 1 -27.99 4.53 -4.70
N ASP A 2 -28.22 3.21 -4.84
CA ASP A 2 -28.64 2.37 -3.71
C ASP A 2 -27.60 2.34 -2.59
N LYS A 3 -28.04 2.29 -1.33
CA LYS A 3 -27.15 2.23 -0.14
C LYS A 3 -26.09 1.13 -0.26
N LYS A 4 -26.45 -0.03 -0.83
CA LYS A 4 -25.53 -1.15 -1.07
C LYS A 4 -24.41 -0.81 -2.06
N ASN A 5 -24.69 -0.01 -3.10
CA ASN A 5 -23.68 0.40 -4.08
C ASN A 5 -22.66 1.36 -3.46
N ILE A 6 -23.11 2.24 -2.56
CA ILE A 6 -22.22 3.14 -1.82
C ILE A 6 -21.29 2.35 -0.88
N GLN A 7 -21.81 1.33 -0.19
CA GLN A 7 -20.99 0.46 0.65
C GLN A 7 -19.90 -0.28 -0.15
N TYR A 8 -20.24 -0.84 -1.32
CA TYR A 8 -19.25 -1.49 -2.17
C TYR A 8 -18.21 -0.51 -2.73
N LEU A 9 -18.63 0.70 -3.10
CA LEU A 9 -17.75 1.76 -3.55
C LEU A 9 -16.74 2.17 -2.46
N LEU A 10 -17.20 2.38 -1.23
CA LEU A 10 -16.35 2.74 -0.09
C LEU A 10 -15.38 1.60 0.25
N LEU A 11 -15.85 0.36 0.31
CA LEU A 11 -15.01 -0.81 0.61
C LEU A 11 -13.92 -1.01 -0.45
N SER A 12 -14.28 -0.85 -1.73
CA SER A 12 -13.32 -0.91 -2.83
C SER A 12 -12.32 0.25 -2.78
N SER A 13 -12.76 1.46 -2.46
CA SER A 13 -11.89 2.63 -2.35
C SER A 13 -10.90 2.48 -1.19
N LEU A 14 -11.34 1.93 -0.06
CA LEU A 14 -10.48 1.58 1.07
C LEU A 14 -9.44 0.53 0.67
N THR A 15 -9.88 -0.56 0.03
CA THR A 15 -8.98 -1.64 -0.43
C THR A 15 -7.94 -1.11 -1.41
N SER A 16 -8.35 -0.27 -2.36
CA SER A 16 -7.47 0.36 -3.36
C SER A 16 -6.46 1.29 -2.72
N SER A 17 -6.88 2.05 -1.71
CA SER A 17 -5.99 2.94 -0.97
C SER A 17 -4.93 2.15 -0.20
N ILE A 18 -5.32 1.05 0.47
CA ILE A 18 -4.36 0.16 1.15
C ILE A 18 -3.35 -0.41 0.16
N ILE A 19 -3.79 -0.87 -1.02
CA ILE A 19 -2.88 -1.34 -2.08
C ILE A 19 -1.91 -0.23 -2.48
N ALA A 20 -2.41 0.99 -2.72
CA ALA A 20 -1.59 2.13 -3.09
C ALA A 20 -0.57 2.54 -2.01
N PHE A 21 -0.89 2.34 -0.73
CA PHE A 21 0.06 2.55 0.37
C PHE A 21 1.12 1.44 0.46
N ILE A 22 0.74 0.17 0.23
CA ILE A 22 1.69 -0.96 0.31
C ILE A 22 2.65 -0.96 -0.89
N PHE A 23 2.20 -0.50 -2.06
CA PHE A 23 2.95 -0.61 -3.30
C PHE A 23 4.35 0.05 -3.27
N PRO A 24 4.53 1.28 -2.74
CA PRO A 24 5.86 1.87 -2.56
C PRO A 24 6.80 1.04 -1.67
N PHE A 25 6.30 0.47 -0.58
CA PHE A 25 7.11 -0.40 0.28
C PHE A 25 7.54 -1.66 -0.44
N LEU A 26 6.62 -2.29 -1.17
CA LEU A 26 6.92 -3.46 -1.99
C LEU A 26 7.98 -3.15 -3.05
N PHE A 27 7.91 -1.98 -3.68
CA PHE A 27 8.92 -1.54 -4.64
C PHE A 27 10.29 -1.35 -3.98
N ILE A 28 10.35 -0.66 -2.84
CA ILE A 28 11.60 -0.44 -2.10
C ILE A 28 12.21 -1.78 -1.64
N THR A 29 11.42 -2.67 -1.05
CA THR A 29 11.95 -3.97 -0.60
C THR A 29 12.38 -4.84 -1.76
N ALA A 30 11.70 -4.77 -2.91
CA ALA A 30 12.11 -5.47 -4.13
C ALA A 30 13.42 -4.91 -4.70
N VAL A 31 13.60 -3.58 -4.73
CA VAL A 31 14.85 -2.94 -5.20
C VAL A 31 16.01 -3.34 -4.29
N ILE A 32 15.85 -3.21 -2.97
CA ILE A 32 16.86 -3.61 -1.99
C ILE A 32 17.16 -5.11 -2.13
N GLY A 33 16.14 -5.97 -2.21
CA GLY A 33 16.31 -7.40 -2.41
C GLY A 33 17.06 -7.74 -3.70
N SER A 34 16.73 -7.08 -4.82
CA SER A 34 17.41 -7.29 -6.10
C SER A 34 18.89 -6.88 -6.07
N TYR A 35 19.21 -5.83 -5.32
CA TYR A 35 20.58 -5.39 -5.10
C TYR A 35 21.40 -6.46 -4.37
N TYR A 36 20.85 -7.04 -3.30
CA TYR A 36 21.52 -8.13 -2.57
C TYR A 36 21.64 -9.41 -3.40
N VAL A 37 20.62 -9.75 -4.20
CA VAL A 37 20.72 -10.89 -5.13
C VAL A 37 21.84 -10.66 -6.15
N ALA A 38 21.92 -9.47 -6.78
CA ALA A 38 22.96 -9.15 -7.75
C ALA A 38 24.37 -9.20 -7.13
N TYR A 39 24.50 -8.69 -5.90
CA TYR A 39 25.74 -8.79 -5.14
C TYR A 39 26.13 -10.25 -4.85
N CYS A 40 25.19 -11.10 -4.38
CA CYS A 40 25.45 -12.53 -4.15
C CYS A 40 25.83 -13.29 -5.45
N LEU A 41 25.40 -12.80 -6.62
CA LEU A 41 25.78 -13.33 -7.93
C LEU A 41 27.16 -12.84 -8.42
N GLY A 42 27.89 -12.06 -7.61
CA GLY A 42 29.21 -11.55 -7.96
C GLY A 42 29.18 -10.40 -8.96
N MET A 43 28.01 -9.77 -9.18
CA MET A 43 27.90 -8.57 -10.00
C MET A 43 28.38 -7.39 -9.15
N ASN A 44 29.66 -7.02 -9.30
CA ASN A 44 30.37 -5.97 -8.54
C ASN A 44 29.59 -4.63 -8.51
N MET A 45 28.72 -4.45 -7.53
CA MET A 45 28.21 -3.16 -7.08
C MET A 45 29.11 -2.76 -5.90
N GLY A 46 29.91 -1.71 -6.04
CA GLY A 46 31.07 -1.36 -5.19
C GLY A 46 30.80 -1.01 -3.72
N TYR A 47 30.03 -1.81 -2.99
CA TYR A 47 29.77 -1.64 -1.55
C TYR A 47 30.15 -2.92 -0.80
N ASN A 48 31.10 -2.78 0.13
CA ASN A 48 31.52 -3.84 1.04
C ASN A 48 30.43 -4.09 2.09
N HIS A 49 29.52 -5.05 1.85
CA HIS A 49 28.55 -5.52 2.84
C HIS A 49 28.92 -6.89 3.45
N GLN A 50 30.21 -7.22 3.45
CA GLN A 50 30.73 -8.50 3.95
C GLN A 50 30.22 -8.80 5.37
N GLY A 51 29.38 -9.84 5.49
CA GLY A 51 28.94 -10.41 6.77
C GLY A 51 27.44 -10.32 7.06
N GLU A 52 26.72 -9.31 6.54
CA GLU A 52 25.28 -9.11 6.82
C GLU A 52 24.35 -9.52 5.67
N GLU A 53 24.91 -9.83 4.50
CA GLU A 53 24.20 -10.10 3.25
C GLU A 53 23.19 -11.24 3.35
N TYR A 54 23.58 -12.36 3.97
CA TYR A 54 22.72 -13.53 4.12
C TYR A 54 21.55 -13.28 5.08
N THR A 55 21.79 -12.50 6.14
CA THR A 55 20.75 -12.13 7.10
C THR A 55 19.75 -11.16 6.48
N MET A 56 20.23 -10.18 5.71
CA MET A 56 19.34 -9.26 5.00
C MET A 56 18.54 -9.96 3.90
N LEU A 57 19.17 -10.80 3.08
CA LEU A 57 18.47 -11.57 2.04
C LEU A 57 17.39 -12.49 2.64
N ALA A 58 17.70 -13.16 3.76
CA ALA A 58 16.77 -14.03 4.47
C ALA A 58 15.58 -13.29 5.09
N VAL A 59 15.65 -11.97 5.28
CA VAL A 59 14.56 -11.16 5.84
C VAL A 59 13.79 -10.42 4.73
N PHE A 60 14.49 -9.76 3.81
CA PHE A 60 13.86 -8.97 2.75
C PHE A 60 13.18 -9.82 1.69
N LEU A 61 13.70 -11.01 1.38
CA LEU A 61 13.08 -11.90 0.39
C LEU A 61 11.73 -12.43 0.89
N PRO A 62 11.60 -13.02 2.10
CA PRO A 62 10.29 -13.40 2.63
C PRO A 62 9.36 -12.22 2.84
N ALA A 63 9.85 -11.07 3.33
CA ALA A 63 9.04 -9.87 3.50
C ALA A 63 8.43 -9.40 2.16
N THR A 64 9.21 -9.39 1.08
CA THR A 64 8.73 -9.02 -0.26
C THR A 64 7.69 -10.03 -0.78
N ILE A 65 7.89 -11.33 -0.55
CA ILE A 65 6.93 -12.38 -0.92
C ILE A 65 5.61 -12.21 -0.15
N ILE A 66 5.68 -11.95 1.15
CA ILE A 66 4.50 -11.73 2.00
C ILE A 66 3.74 -10.48 1.54
N LEU A 67 4.43 -9.36 1.30
CA LEU A 67 3.81 -8.13 0.80
C LEU A 67 3.15 -8.36 -0.56
N LEU A 68 3.80 -9.12 -1.45
CA LEU A 68 3.23 -9.47 -2.76
C LEU A 68 1.97 -10.32 -2.62
N ALA A 69 1.97 -11.32 -1.73
CA ALA A 69 0.81 -12.16 -1.46
C ALA A 69 -0.37 -11.32 -0.93
N ILE A 70 -0.11 -10.38 -0.01
CA ILE A 70 -1.11 -9.45 0.51
C ILE A 70 -1.68 -8.58 -0.62
N VAL A 71 -0.83 -7.98 -1.45
CA VAL A 71 -1.27 -7.15 -2.59
C VAL A 71 -2.13 -7.97 -3.56
N CYS A 72 -1.69 -9.18 -3.93
CA CYS A 72 -2.45 -10.07 -4.81
C CYS A 72 -3.84 -10.41 -4.23
N PHE A 73 -3.91 -10.70 -2.92
CA PHE A 73 -5.17 -10.99 -2.24
C PHE A 73 -6.09 -9.76 -2.22
N LEU A 74 -5.56 -8.58 -1.90
CA LEU A 74 -6.32 -7.32 -1.91
C LEU A 74 -6.82 -6.97 -3.31
N VAL A 75 -6.00 -7.16 -4.35
CA VAL A 75 -6.40 -6.97 -5.76
C VAL A 75 -7.55 -7.92 -6.12
N TYR A 76 -7.47 -9.19 -5.71
CA TYR A 76 -8.53 -10.17 -5.93
C TYR A 76 -9.85 -9.76 -5.27
N ILE A 77 -9.80 -9.32 -4.00
CA ILE A 77 -10.96 -8.79 -3.27
C ILE A 77 -11.53 -7.57 -4.00
N ASN A 78 -10.67 -6.63 -4.40
CA ASN A 78 -11.08 -5.39 -5.04
C ASN A 78 -11.78 -5.66 -6.38
N LYS A 79 -11.27 -6.61 -7.17
CA LYS A 79 -11.91 -7.07 -8.41
C LYS A 79 -13.29 -7.67 -8.17
N ARG A 80 -13.44 -8.49 -7.12
CA ARG A 80 -14.74 -9.07 -6.70
C ARG A 80 -15.75 -8.00 -6.29
N ILE A 81 -15.30 -6.93 -5.63
CA ILE A 81 -16.16 -5.81 -5.22
C ILE A 81 -16.54 -4.96 -6.43
N TYR A 82 -15.59 -4.65 -7.31
CA TYR A 82 -15.84 -3.90 -8.55
C TYR A 82 -16.93 -4.56 -9.40
N GLY A 83 -16.86 -5.88 -9.59
CA GLY A 83 -17.88 -6.62 -10.35
C GLY A 83 -19.29 -6.52 -9.77
N LYS A 84 -19.45 -6.11 -8.51
CA LYS A 84 -20.75 -5.86 -7.86
C LYS A 84 -21.16 -4.38 -7.89
N ALA A 85 -20.19 -3.47 -7.99
CA ALA A 85 -20.44 -2.04 -8.12
C ALA A 85 -20.84 -1.74 -9.58
N ARG A 86 -22.15 -1.54 -9.82
CA ARG A 86 -22.72 -1.22 -11.14
C ARG A 86 -22.34 0.20 -11.61
N LEU A 87 -21.05 0.49 -11.77
CA LEU A 87 -20.50 1.78 -12.17
C LEU A 87 -19.66 1.66 -13.44
N SER A 88 -19.52 2.76 -14.17
CA SER A 88 -18.54 2.86 -15.25
C SER A 88 -17.12 2.84 -14.68
N LEU A 89 -16.17 2.27 -15.44
CA LEU A 89 -14.76 2.16 -15.04
C LEU A 89 -14.16 3.53 -14.68
N THR A 90 -14.45 4.57 -15.47
CA THR A 90 -13.93 5.93 -15.27
C THR A 90 -14.44 6.56 -13.97
N SER A 91 -15.74 6.48 -13.70
CA SER A 91 -16.31 7.00 -12.45
C SER A 91 -15.80 6.23 -11.23
N PHE A 92 -15.60 4.93 -11.37
CA PHE A 92 -15.03 4.10 -10.30
C PHE A 92 -13.59 4.50 -9.96
N ILE A 93 -12.73 4.64 -10.97
CA ILE A 93 -11.33 5.10 -10.77
C ILE A 93 -11.30 6.49 -10.15
N PHE A 94 -12.15 7.41 -10.60
CA PHE A 94 -12.19 8.78 -10.08
C PHE A 94 -12.54 8.81 -8.58
N VAL A 95 -13.54 8.04 -8.15
CA VAL A 95 -13.88 7.97 -6.71
C VAL A 95 -12.71 7.40 -5.91
N GLN A 96 -12.07 6.33 -6.39
CA GLN A 96 -10.93 5.76 -5.70
C GLN A 96 -9.78 6.75 -5.56
N LEU A 97 -9.51 7.56 -6.58
CA LEU A 97 -8.50 8.62 -6.55
C LEU A 97 -8.83 9.66 -5.47
N VAL A 98 -10.07 10.15 -5.43
CA VAL A 98 -10.50 11.17 -4.45
C VAL A 98 -10.39 10.62 -3.02
N VAL A 99 -10.82 9.40 -2.78
CA VAL A 99 -10.71 8.74 -1.47
C VAL A 99 -9.24 8.53 -1.09
N PHE A 100 -8.40 8.09 -2.04
CA PHE A 100 -6.96 7.91 -1.81
C PHE A 100 -6.28 9.22 -1.44
N LEU A 101 -6.54 10.31 -2.17
CA LEU A 101 -6.00 11.64 -1.85
C LEU A 101 -6.46 12.12 -0.46
N GLY A 102 -7.72 11.88 -0.11
CA GLY A 102 -8.24 12.19 1.22
C GLY A 102 -7.51 11.42 2.34
N ILE A 103 -7.26 10.12 2.15
CA ILE A 103 -6.50 9.31 3.12
C ILE A 103 -5.04 9.77 3.16
N LEU A 104 -4.44 10.12 2.03
CA LEU A 104 -3.06 10.61 1.99
C LEU A 104 -2.88 11.93 2.75
N VAL A 105 -3.83 12.85 2.60
CA VAL A 105 -3.86 14.08 3.41
C VAL A 105 -4.04 13.75 4.90
N LEU A 106 -4.95 12.84 5.24
CA LEU A 106 -5.17 12.43 6.63
C LEU A 106 -3.89 11.83 7.25
N VAL A 107 -3.21 10.94 6.52
CA VAL A 107 -1.95 10.33 6.96
C VAL A 107 -0.86 11.40 7.11
N ALA A 108 -0.69 12.29 6.12
CA ALA A 108 0.27 13.38 6.21
C ALA A 108 0.01 14.28 7.43
N TYR A 109 -1.27 14.56 7.71
CA TYR A 109 -1.67 15.34 8.87
C TYR A 109 -1.34 14.62 10.19
N THR A 110 -1.65 13.32 10.30
CA THR A 110 -1.30 12.52 11.50
C THR A 110 0.22 12.42 11.74
N LEU A 111 1.01 12.42 10.67
CA LEU A 111 2.47 12.37 10.77
C LEU A 111 3.07 13.73 11.17
N TYR A 112 2.43 14.83 10.77
CA TYR A 112 2.87 16.19 11.08
C TYR A 112 2.52 16.59 12.52
N ASP A 113 1.30 16.28 12.98
CA ASP A 113 0.88 16.50 14.36
C ASP A 113 -0.06 15.38 14.84
N PRO A 114 0.48 14.37 15.55
CA PRO A 114 -0.29 13.20 15.96
C PRO A 114 -1.35 13.50 17.04
N PHE A 115 -1.26 14.63 17.73
CA PHE A 115 -2.19 14.98 18.82
C PHE A 115 -3.28 15.96 18.39
N HIS A 116 -3.08 16.69 17.28
CA HIS A 116 -4.04 17.66 16.76
C HIS A 116 -5.43 17.11 16.45
N ILE A 117 -5.52 15.86 15.97
CA ILE A 117 -6.81 15.21 15.69
C ILE A 117 -7.57 14.94 16.99
N MET A 118 -6.86 14.60 18.06
CA MET A 118 -7.44 14.37 19.37
C MET A 118 -7.96 15.68 19.97
N ASP A 119 -7.23 16.77 19.76
CA ASP A 119 -7.64 18.12 20.18
C ASP A 119 -8.86 18.62 19.38
N LEU A 120 -8.93 18.35 18.07
CA LEU A 120 -10.11 18.64 17.23
C LEU A 120 -11.35 17.84 17.66
N LEU A 121 -11.18 16.56 18.04
CA LEU A 121 -12.26 15.71 18.54
C LEU A 121 -12.75 16.15 19.93
N ASN A 122 -11.82 16.55 20.81
CA ASN A 122 -12.15 17.10 22.12
C ASN A 122 -12.79 18.49 22.05
N ALA A 123 -12.43 19.32 21.06
CA ALA A 123 -13.02 20.64 20.87
C ALA A 123 -14.46 20.62 20.33
N GLN A 124 -14.94 19.46 19.83
CA GLN A 124 -16.31 19.27 19.35
C GLN A 124 -17.24 18.59 20.38
N MET A 125 -16.71 18.16 21.53
CA MET A 125 -17.47 17.63 22.67
C MET A 125 -17.67 18.69 23.75
#